data_AF-A0A6A6I0F5-F1
#
_entry.id   AF-A0A6A6I0F5-F1
#
_cell.length_a   1.000
_cell.length_b   1.000
_cell.length_c   1.000
_cell.angle_alpha   90.00
_cell.angle_beta   90.00
_cell.angle_gamma   90.00
#
_symmetry.space_group_name_H-M   'P 1'
#
loop_
_entity.id
_entity.type
_entity.pdbx_description
1 polymer ?
#
loop_
_entity_poly.entity_id
_entity_poly.type
_entity_poly.pdbx_seq_one_letter_code
_entity_poly.pdbx_strand_id
1 'polypeptide(L)'
;MLIAFATLSVFVLGSGVAAEDSARPRSPITLEKSGGFQIGGKIIHSPFMPNQTLSCDHGYMEYFIPWRPRKTSIVMWHSSSTQVWQNRWDGGEGYKDMFLRRNYPVYLWDGPRVGRANWACEPTVYFPTYQDQANFGAWNFGPRYPQFWPDVQFPTRNEAAWQQATSARYVEYDTKENVELHSDAAAIAADSGRVGKDIVYLTNSAGGLRAMMTATKANSTNIKGIVTYESIGYVFPDTANITAGNGGFGPFVVPLERFKKLAKVTAIQFVWGDHRADNYSYVEQSRLAAKLINQYGGNAQVLKLGDDAGLKGSTHIPFADMDNRKVAGLLDDFLEENELDEYEDGDDWN
;
A
#
# COMPACT_ATOMS: atom_id res chain seq x y z
N MET A 1 -16.72 47.97 -61.48
CA MET A 1 -17.55 47.54 -60.33
C MET A 1 -16.70 46.57 -59.52
N LEU A 2 -16.03 47.06 -58.47
CA LEU A 2 -15.17 46.26 -57.60
C LEU A 2 -16.04 45.38 -56.70
N ILE A 3 -15.79 44.07 -56.68
CA ILE A 3 -16.25 43.18 -55.61
C ILE A 3 -14.99 42.59 -54.99
N ALA A 4 -14.62 43.13 -53.83
CA ALA A 4 -13.54 42.60 -53.00
C ALA A 4 -14.08 41.41 -52.18
N PHE A 5 -13.54 40.22 -52.41
CA PHE A 5 -13.74 39.08 -51.52
C PHE A 5 -12.75 39.17 -50.37
N ALA A 6 -13.24 39.50 -49.17
CA ALA A 6 -12.49 39.40 -47.94
C ALA A 6 -12.48 37.93 -47.46
N THR A 7 -11.36 37.24 -47.62
CA THR A 7 -11.12 35.94 -46.98
C THR A 7 -10.83 36.17 -45.49
N LEU A 8 -11.79 35.78 -44.65
CA LEU A 8 -11.67 35.79 -43.20
C LEU A 8 -10.85 34.56 -42.76
N SER A 9 -9.58 34.76 -42.41
CA SER A 9 -8.75 33.71 -41.80
C SER A 9 -9.16 33.51 -40.34
N VAL A 10 -9.92 32.45 -40.06
CA VAL A 10 -10.22 32.01 -38.70
C VAL A 10 -8.97 31.31 -38.15
N PHE A 11 -8.23 32.00 -37.27
CA PHE A 11 -7.22 31.36 -36.42
C PHE A 11 -7.97 30.55 -35.35
N VAL A 12 -8.13 29.25 -35.57
CA VAL A 12 -8.48 28.32 -34.51
C VAL A 12 -7.23 28.16 -33.63
N LEU A 13 -7.22 28.86 -32.50
CA LEU A 13 -6.29 28.59 -31.40
C LEU A 13 -6.64 27.21 -30.84
N GLY A 14 -6.03 26.17 -31.43
CA GLY A 14 -6.06 24.82 -30.92
C GLY A 14 -5.54 24.83 -29.49
N SER A 15 -6.44 24.63 -28.54
CA SER A 15 -6.10 24.41 -27.14
C SER A 15 -5.22 23.16 -27.11
N GLY A 16 -3.96 23.34 -26.69
CA GLY A 16 -3.02 22.24 -26.51
C GLY A 16 -3.57 21.27 -25.48
N VAL A 17 -4.24 20.22 -25.95
CA VAL A 17 -4.33 18.97 -25.21
C VAL A 17 -2.89 18.50 -25.13
N ALA A 18 -2.31 18.55 -23.93
CA ALA A 18 -1.06 17.85 -23.65
C ALA A 18 -1.33 16.39 -24.03
N ALA A 19 -0.80 15.99 -25.18
CA ALA A 19 -0.81 14.60 -25.59
C ALA A 19 -0.13 13.82 -24.47
N GLU A 20 -0.89 12.96 -23.81
CA GLU A 20 -0.31 11.86 -23.05
C GLU A 20 0.70 11.20 -23.97
N ASP A 21 1.93 11.10 -23.44
CA ASP A 21 3.05 10.36 -23.97
C ASP A 21 2.53 9.14 -24.73
N SER A 22 2.44 9.25 -26.06
CA SER A 22 2.17 8.13 -26.96
C SER A 22 3.43 7.26 -26.97
N ALA A 23 3.73 6.70 -25.81
CA ALA A 23 4.89 5.88 -25.56
C ALA A 23 4.70 4.57 -26.33
N ARG A 24 5.81 4.06 -26.83
CA ARG A 24 5.91 2.75 -27.48
C ARG A 24 5.06 1.70 -26.75
N PRO A 25 4.46 0.73 -27.45
CA PRO A 25 3.74 -0.36 -26.79
C PRO A 25 4.64 -0.98 -25.71
N ARG A 26 4.16 -0.96 -24.46
CA ARG A 26 4.91 -1.49 -23.32
C ARG A 26 5.18 -2.98 -23.56
N SER A 27 6.40 -3.43 -23.28
CA SER A 27 6.76 -4.84 -23.36
C SER A 27 5.76 -5.68 -22.57
N PRO A 28 5.19 -6.77 -23.11
CA PRO A 28 4.16 -7.55 -22.43
C PRO A 28 4.65 -8.07 -21.06
N ILE A 29 3.72 -8.27 -20.12
CA ILE A 29 4.01 -8.98 -18.87
C ILE A 29 3.93 -10.47 -19.17
N THR A 30 5.05 -11.17 -19.02
CA THR A 30 5.11 -12.63 -19.19
C THR A 30 5.18 -13.28 -17.82
N LEU A 31 4.15 -14.06 -17.48
CA LEU A 31 4.07 -14.77 -16.20
C LEU A 31 4.45 -16.24 -16.39
N GLU A 32 5.22 -16.78 -15.45
CA GLU A 32 5.37 -18.22 -15.28
C GLU A 32 4.04 -18.83 -14.79
N LYS A 33 3.42 -18.18 -13.79
CA LYS A 33 2.17 -18.61 -13.18
C LYS A 33 1.46 -17.47 -12.46
N SER A 34 0.15 -17.61 -12.29
CA SER A 34 -0.69 -16.76 -11.47
C SER A 34 -1.78 -17.58 -10.80
N GLY A 35 -2.29 -17.12 -9.66
CA GLY A 35 -3.36 -17.81 -8.95
C GLY A 35 -3.66 -17.16 -7.60
N GLY A 36 -4.32 -17.89 -6.71
CA GLY A 36 -4.56 -17.42 -5.35
C GLY A 36 -4.74 -18.55 -4.34
N PHE A 37 -4.64 -18.22 -3.06
CA PHE A 37 -4.79 -19.17 -1.97
C PHE A 37 -5.15 -18.50 -0.64
N GLN A 38 -5.81 -19.27 0.23
CA GLN A 38 -6.09 -18.93 1.62
C GLN A 38 -4.90 -19.30 2.52
N ILE A 39 -4.67 -18.53 3.58
CA ILE A 39 -3.62 -18.79 4.57
C ILE A 39 -4.00 -18.26 5.96
N GLY A 40 -3.56 -18.97 7.00
CA GLY A 40 -3.98 -18.70 8.37
C GLY A 40 -5.44 -19.05 8.63
N GLY A 41 -6.06 -18.35 9.57
CA GLY A 41 -7.44 -18.61 10.00
C GLY A 41 -7.58 -19.79 10.94
N LYS A 42 -8.83 -20.14 11.24
CA LYS A 42 -9.20 -21.22 12.16
C LYS A 42 -10.41 -21.99 11.64
N ILE A 43 -10.58 -23.20 12.17
CA ILE A 43 -11.77 -24.01 11.96
C ILE A 43 -12.55 -24.03 13.27
N ILE A 44 -13.79 -23.55 13.26
CA ILE A 44 -14.70 -23.63 14.41
C ILE A 44 -15.80 -24.67 14.16
N HIS A 45 -16.37 -25.21 15.24
CA HIS A 45 -17.46 -26.18 15.17
C HIS A 45 -18.81 -25.51 15.43
N SER A 46 -19.87 -26.00 14.79
CA SER A 46 -21.23 -25.55 15.07
C SER A 46 -21.61 -25.86 16.52
N PRO A 47 -22.12 -24.89 17.30
CA PRO A 47 -22.62 -25.13 18.66
C PRO A 47 -23.79 -26.11 18.72
N PHE A 48 -24.53 -26.27 17.62
CA PHE A 48 -25.74 -27.11 17.56
C PHE A 48 -25.49 -28.47 16.88
N MET A 49 -24.46 -28.58 16.04
CA MET A 49 -24.10 -29.79 15.31
C MET A 49 -22.58 -29.96 15.28
N PRO A 50 -21.96 -30.59 16.30
CA PRO A 50 -20.49 -30.60 16.46
C PRO A 50 -19.69 -31.23 15.30
N ASN A 51 -20.33 -32.03 14.45
CA ASN A 51 -19.71 -32.59 13.24
C ASN A 51 -19.65 -31.61 12.04
N GLN A 52 -20.25 -30.43 12.16
CA GLN A 52 -20.20 -29.37 11.15
C GLN A 52 -19.18 -28.31 11.53
N THR A 53 -18.41 -27.86 10.55
CA THR A 53 -17.30 -26.92 10.74
C THR A 53 -17.41 -25.68 9.86
N LEU A 54 -16.72 -24.62 10.27
CA LEU A 54 -16.57 -23.36 9.55
C LEU A 54 -15.08 -22.97 9.52
N SER A 55 -14.48 -22.88 8.33
CA SER A 55 -13.15 -22.32 8.13
C SER A 55 -13.24 -20.82 7.92
N CYS A 56 -12.69 -20.02 8.83
CA CYS A 56 -12.93 -18.58 8.89
C CYS A 56 -11.71 -17.81 9.45
N ASP A 57 -11.76 -16.48 9.42
CA ASP A 57 -10.69 -15.55 9.84
C ASP A 57 -9.34 -15.81 9.11
N HIS A 58 -9.38 -16.38 7.90
CA HIS A 58 -8.22 -16.59 7.04
C HIS A 58 -7.85 -15.32 6.27
N GLY A 59 -6.58 -15.16 5.90
CA GLY A 59 -6.19 -14.19 4.87
C GLY A 59 -6.24 -14.82 3.47
N TYR A 60 -6.25 -13.97 2.44
CA TYR A 60 -6.24 -14.38 1.04
C TYR A 60 -5.11 -13.69 0.29
N MET A 61 -4.39 -14.48 -0.50
CA MET A 61 -3.30 -14.02 -1.34
C MET A 61 -3.63 -14.30 -2.81
N GLU A 62 -3.56 -13.29 -3.65
CA GLU A 62 -3.49 -13.45 -5.12
C GLU A 62 -2.05 -13.20 -5.56
N TYR A 63 -1.50 -14.06 -6.41
CA TYR A 63 -0.11 -13.99 -6.81
C TYR A 63 0.05 -13.96 -8.32
N PHE A 64 1.10 -13.27 -8.74
CA PHE A 64 1.54 -13.14 -10.14
C PHE A 64 3.07 -13.30 -10.14
N ILE A 65 3.56 -14.39 -10.74
CA ILE A 65 4.99 -14.71 -10.77
C ILE A 65 5.51 -14.49 -12.19
N PRO A 66 6.44 -13.53 -12.41
CA PRO A 66 7.08 -13.32 -13.69
C PRO A 66 7.82 -14.58 -14.19
N TRP A 67 7.99 -14.69 -15.51
CA TRP A 67 8.75 -15.78 -16.13
C TRP A 67 10.19 -15.88 -15.63
N ARG A 68 10.83 -14.74 -15.29
CA ARG A 68 12.16 -14.67 -14.68
C ARG A 68 12.07 -13.84 -13.41
N PRO A 69 11.67 -14.44 -12.28
CA PRO A 69 11.39 -13.67 -11.07
C PRO A 69 12.68 -13.17 -10.40
N ARG A 70 12.58 -11.98 -9.80
CA ARG A 70 13.49 -11.54 -8.73
C ARG A 70 13.24 -12.36 -7.45
N LYS A 71 14.26 -12.48 -6.60
CA LYS A 71 14.18 -13.22 -5.31
C LYS A 71 13.16 -12.60 -4.37
N THR A 72 13.09 -11.27 -4.38
CA THR A 72 12.21 -10.49 -3.51
C THR A 72 10.78 -10.49 -4.01
N SER A 73 9.85 -10.91 -3.16
CA SER A 73 8.42 -10.79 -3.39
C SER A 73 7.89 -9.46 -2.85
N ILE A 74 7.12 -8.75 -3.67
CA ILE A 74 6.42 -7.52 -3.25
C ILE A 74 4.99 -7.89 -2.85
N VAL A 75 4.69 -7.76 -1.56
CA VAL A 75 3.35 -7.99 -1.02
C VAL A 75 2.66 -6.65 -0.83
N MET A 76 1.69 -6.38 -1.70
CA MET A 76 0.92 -5.14 -1.72
C MET A 76 -0.29 -5.26 -0.79
N TRP A 77 -0.29 -4.43 0.25
CA TRP A 77 -1.22 -4.51 1.38
C TRP A 77 -1.81 -3.14 1.72
N HIS A 78 -3.03 -2.91 1.25
CA HIS A 78 -3.85 -1.78 1.68
C HIS A 78 -4.73 -2.18 2.87
N SER A 79 -5.05 -1.27 3.80
CA SER A 79 -5.92 -1.57 4.95
C SER A 79 -7.35 -1.99 4.55
N SER A 80 -7.84 -1.38 3.47
CA SER A 80 -9.10 -1.66 2.78
C SER A 80 -8.91 -2.60 1.57
N SER A 81 -8.95 -2.09 0.32
CA SER A 81 -8.99 -2.91 -0.89
C SER A 81 -7.65 -3.02 -1.61
N THR A 82 -7.35 -4.21 -2.12
CA THR A 82 -6.22 -4.46 -3.04
C THR A 82 -6.37 -3.80 -4.41
N GLN A 83 -7.57 -3.29 -4.75
CA GLN A 83 -7.83 -2.59 -6.02
C GLN A 83 -6.91 -1.38 -6.25
N VAL A 84 -6.53 -0.69 -5.18
CA VAL A 84 -5.73 0.54 -5.24
C VAL A 84 -4.35 0.35 -5.89
N TRP A 85 -3.86 -0.88 -5.94
CA TRP A 85 -2.54 -1.22 -6.49
C TRP A 85 -2.56 -1.53 -7.99
N GLN A 86 -3.73 -1.77 -8.57
CA GLN A 86 -3.85 -2.35 -9.92
C GLN A 86 -3.70 -1.29 -11.02
N ASN A 87 -4.53 -0.26 -10.97
CA ASN A 87 -4.54 0.84 -11.93
C ASN A 87 -4.60 2.16 -11.17
N ARG A 88 -4.06 3.21 -11.80
CA ARG A 88 -4.33 4.58 -11.37
C ARG A 88 -5.80 4.92 -11.51
N TRP A 89 -6.24 5.98 -10.84
CA TRP A 89 -7.62 6.45 -10.88
C TRP A 89 -8.09 6.90 -12.27
N ASP A 90 -7.16 7.31 -13.14
CA ASP A 90 -7.41 7.67 -14.53
C ASP A 90 -7.38 6.47 -15.49
N GLY A 91 -7.14 5.25 -15.00
CA GLY A 91 -6.97 4.04 -15.81
C GLY A 91 -5.52 3.77 -16.23
N GLY A 92 -4.57 4.64 -15.86
CA GLY A 92 -3.14 4.41 -16.08
C GLY A 92 -2.61 3.16 -15.37
N GLU A 93 -1.37 2.81 -15.70
CA GLU A 93 -0.70 1.64 -15.12
C GLU A 93 -0.45 1.83 -13.62
N GLY A 94 -0.90 0.87 -12.81
CA GLY A 94 -0.65 0.85 -11.38
C GLY A 94 0.55 -0.01 -11.00
N TYR A 95 0.90 0.05 -9.72
CA TYR A 95 2.10 -0.60 -9.19
C TYR A 95 2.14 -2.11 -9.44
N LYS A 96 1.00 -2.82 -9.39
CA LYS A 96 0.94 -4.26 -9.70
C LYS A 96 1.64 -4.57 -11.01
N ASP A 97 1.25 -3.88 -12.08
CA ASP A 97 1.78 -4.13 -13.42
C ASP A 97 3.19 -3.58 -13.59
N MET A 98 3.50 -2.43 -12.97
CA MET A 98 4.85 -1.84 -13.01
C MET A 98 5.89 -2.77 -12.40
N PHE A 99 5.64 -3.32 -11.22
CA PHE A 99 6.58 -4.20 -10.54
C PHE A 99 6.65 -5.60 -11.17
N LEU A 100 5.56 -6.07 -11.80
CA LEU A 100 5.61 -7.26 -12.65
C LEU A 100 6.49 -7.06 -13.89
N ARG A 101 6.44 -5.89 -14.55
CA ARG A 101 7.36 -5.58 -15.65
C ARG A 101 8.82 -5.43 -15.20
N ARG A 102 9.03 -5.13 -13.92
CA ARG A 102 10.35 -5.14 -13.27
C ARG A 102 10.74 -6.51 -12.72
N ASN A 103 10.01 -7.56 -13.11
CA ASN A 103 10.26 -8.96 -12.77
C ASN A 103 10.14 -9.32 -11.28
N TYR A 104 9.51 -8.50 -10.44
CA TYR A 104 9.20 -8.90 -9.08
C TYR A 104 7.99 -9.85 -9.04
N PRO A 105 8.05 -10.97 -8.30
CA PRO A 105 6.84 -11.63 -7.82
C PRO A 105 5.94 -10.64 -7.07
N VAL A 106 4.69 -10.48 -7.52
CA VAL A 106 3.72 -9.57 -6.89
C VAL A 106 2.61 -10.38 -6.24
N TYR A 107 2.29 -10.02 -5.01
CA TYR A 107 1.21 -10.59 -4.23
C TYR A 107 0.25 -9.49 -3.78
N LEU A 108 -1.06 -9.67 -4.03
CA LEU A 108 -2.11 -8.82 -3.49
C LEU A 108 -2.69 -9.51 -2.24
N TRP A 109 -2.63 -8.81 -1.11
CA TRP A 109 -3.07 -9.35 0.17
C TRP A 109 -4.40 -8.73 0.63
N ASP A 110 -5.41 -9.58 0.80
CA ASP A 110 -6.61 -9.24 1.57
C ASP A 110 -6.49 -9.90 2.96
N GLY A 111 -6.44 -9.09 4.01
CA GLY A 111 -6.39 -9.57 5.39
C GLY A 111 -7.70 -10.23 5.84
N PRO A 112 -7.69 -10.98 6.95
CA PRO A 112 -8.90 -11.58 7.51
C PRO A 112 -10.08 -10.60 7.58
N ARG A 113 -11.27 -11.08 7.20
CA ARG A 113 -12.54 -10.34 7.21
C ARG A 113 -12.65 -9.21 6.18
N VAL A 114 -11.62 -9.01 5.35
CA VAL A 114 -11.59 -7.96 4.31
C VAL A 114 -11.61 -8.60 2.92
N GLY A 115 -12.34 -7.98 1.98
CA GLY A 115 -12.32 -8.37 0.56
C GLY A 115 -12.61 -9.85 0.31
N ARG A 116 -11.68 -10.54 -0.37
CA ARG A 116 -11.81 -11.99 -0.68
C ARG A 116 -11.62 -12.89 0.55
N ALA A 117 -11.18 -12.33 1.66
CA ALA A 117 -11.01 -12.98 2.95
C ALA A 117 -12.15 -12.63 3.95
N ASN A 118 -13.33 -12.23 3.46
CA ASN A 118 -14.44 -11.73 4.28
C ASN A 118 -15.09 -12.74 5.25
N TRP A 119 -14.67 -14.01 5.25
CA TRP A 119 -15.34 -15.07 6.00
C TRP A 119 -14.94 -15.04 7.48
N ALA A 120 -15.68 -14.29 8.29
CA ALA A 120 -15.42 -14.08 9.72
C ALA A 120 -15.89 -15.26 10.59
N CYS A 121 -15.21 -15.49 11.71
CA CYS A 121 -15.65 -16.45 12.73
C CYS A 121 -16.65 -15.87 13.74
N GLU A 122 -17.00 -14.60 13.58
CA GLU A 122 -17.97 -13.88 14.39
C GLU A 122 -18.94 -13.14 13.48
N PRO A 123 -20.18 -12.86 13.93
CA PRO A 123 -21.14 -12.10 13.15
C PRO A 123 -20.61 -10.70 12.83
N THR A 124 -20.74 -10.30 11.57
CA THR A 124 -20.47 -8.94 11.11
C THR A 124 -21.75 -8.35 10.52
N VAL A 125 -22.00 -7.06 10.77
CA VAL A 125 -23.15 -6.33 10.23
C VAL A 125 -22.64 -5.08 9.53
N TYR A 126 -23.12 -4.83 8.32
CA TYR A 126 -22.78 -3.64 7.54
C TYR A 126 -24.00 -2.73 7.40
N PHE A 127 -23.77 -1.44 7.63
CA PHE A 127 -24.71 -0.37 7.33
C PHE A 127 -24.02 0.65 6.44
N PRO A 128 -24.64 1.09 5.33
CA PRO A 128 -24.08 2.14 4.51
C PRO A 128 -23.84 3.43 5.30
N THR A 129 -22.67 4.04 5.10
CA THR A 129 -22.29 5.34 5.67
C THR A 129 -21.95 6.32 4.54
N TYR A 130 -22.35 7.58 4.68
CA TYR A 130 -22.12 8.64 3.67
C TYR A 130 -20.75 9.31 3.90
N GLN A 131 -19.67 8.56 3.69
CA GLN A 131 -18.32 8.95 4.10
C GLN A 131 -17.44 9.55 2.99
N ASP A 132 -17.90 9.56 1.74
CA ASP A 132 -17.09 9.99 0.59
C ASP A 132 -16.48 11.38 0.74
N GLN A 133 -17.25 12.37 1.20
CA GLN A 133 -16.73 13.73 1.41
C GLN A 133 -15.74 13.83 2.57
N ALA A 134 -15.88 12.98 3.60
CA ALA A 134 -14.88 12.89 4.67
C ALA A 134 -13.59 12.23 4.16
N ASN A 135 -13.72 11.22 3.32
CA ASN A 135 -12.61 10.52 2.68
C ASN A 135 -11.79 11.44 1.78
N PHE A 136 -12.42 12.39 1.08
CA PHE A 136 -11.71 13.41 0.31
C PHE A 136 -10.63 14.12 1.14
N GLY A 137 -10.99 14.53 2.37
CA GLY A 137 -10.07 15.18 3.30
C GLY A 137 -9.06 14.19 3.89
N ALA A 138 -9.50 13.00 4.28
CA ALA A 138 -8.63 11.96 4.83
C ALA A 138 -7.53 11.54 3.83
N TRP A 139 -7.89 11.43 2.55
CA TRP A 139 -7.01 11.09 1.45
C TRP A 139 -6.19 12.26 0.90
N ASN A 140 -6.35 13.43 1.53
CA ASN A 140 -5.56 14.61 1.24
C ASN A 140 -5.67 15.08 -0.22
N PHE A 141 -6.85 14.93 -0.84
CA PHE A 141 -7.11 15.47 -2.18
C PHE A 141 -7.26 16.99 -2.18
N GLY A 142 -7.59 17.57 -1.01
CA GLY A 142 -7.73 18.99 -0.81
C GLY A 142 -8.18 19.33 0.61
N PRO A 143 -8.23 20.61 0.97
CA PRO A 143 -8.57 21.05 2.33
C PRO A 143 -10.02 20.74 2.73
N ARG A 144 -10.93 20.63 1.76
CA ARG A 144 -12.34 20.28 1.97
C ARG A 144 -12.99 19.89 0.64
N TYR A 145 -13.93 18.96 0.64
CA TYR A 145 -14.67 18.63 -0.58
C TYR A 145 -15.58 19.80 -1.03
N PRO A 146 -15.67 20.11 -2.34
CA PRO A 146 -14.93 19.55 -3.49
C PRO A 146 -13.70 20.41 -3.89
N GLN A 147 -13.12 21.17 -2.97
CA GLN A 147 -11.94 22.02 -3.21
C GLN A 147 -10.66 21.17 -3.19
N PHE A 148 -10.13 20.85 -4.36
CA PHE A 148 -8.83 20.18 -4.53
C PHE A 148 -7.64 21.11 -4.24
N TRP A 149 -6.49 20.53 -3.87
CA TRP A 149 -5.22 21.26 -3.93
C TRP A 149 -4.92 21.64 -5.40
N PRO A 150 -4.38 22.85 -5.68
CA PRO A 150 -4.10 23.27 -7.06
C PRO A 150 -3.11 22.37 -7.82
N ASP A 151 -2.21 21.71 -7.09
CA ASP A 151 -1.13 20.85 -7.59
C ASP A 151 -1.40 19.35 -7.39
N VAL A 152 -2.59 18.97 -6.88
CA VAL A 152 -2.92 17.58 -6.55
C VAL A 152 -2.68 16.65 -7.75
N GLN A 153 -2.09 15.49 -7.49
CA GLN A 153 -1.83 14.48 -8.51
C GLN A 153 -3.03 13.53 -8.74
N PHE A 154 -4.22 13.88 -8.23
CA PHE A 154 -5.47 13.21 -8.54
C PHE A 154 -6.10 13.77 -9.84
N PRO A 155 -6.69 12.95 -10.73
CA PRO A 155 -7.31 13.41 -11.98
C PRO A 155 -8.64 14.18 -11.73
N THR A 156 -8.54 15.43 -11.30
CA THR A 156 -9.67 16.27 -10.82
C THR A 156 -10.78 16.55 -11.84
N ARG A 157 -10.51 16.38 -13.13
CA ARG A 157 -11.48 16.59 -14.22
C ARG A 157 -12.16 15.29 -14.70
N ASN A 158 -11.83 14.15 -14.09
CA ASN A 158 -12.38 12.86 -14.43
C ASN A 158 -13.37 12.42 -13.34
N GLU A 159 -14.67 12.55 -13.60
CA GLU A 159 -15.72 12.14 -12.66
C GLU A 159 -15.68 10.62 -12.36
N ALA A 160 -15.33 9.81 -13.36
CA ALA A 160 -15.19 8.37 -13.17
C ALA A 160 -14.04 8.04 -12.22
N ALA A 161 -12.97 8.83 -12.20
CA ALA A 161 -11.86 8.63 -11.27
C ALA A 161 -12.29 8.82 -9.81
N TRP A 162 -13.14 9.81 -9.53
CA TRP A 162 -13.71 9.98 -8.18
C TRP A 162 -14.55 8.77 -7.77
N GLN A 163 -15.43 8.31 -8.66
CA GLN A 163 -16.24 7.11 -8.41
C GLN A 163 -15.36 5.86 -8.20
N GLN A 164 -14.30 5.69 -9.00
CA GLN A 164 -13.35 4.58 -8.84
C GLN A 164 -12.67 4.66 -7.47
N ALA A 165 -12.17 5.83 -7.07
CA ALA A 165 -11.51 6.00 -5.77
C ALA A 165 -12.46 5.72 -4.59
N THR A 166 -13.69 6.25 -4.61
CA THR A 166 -14.64 6.05 -3.51
C THR A 166 -15.21 4.63 -3.44
N SER A 167 -15.36 3.95 -4.58
CA SER A 167 -15.84 2.56 -4.64
C SER A 167 -14.76 1.50 -4.46
N ALA A 168 -13.47 1.84 -4.60
CA ALA A 168 -12.34 0.94 -4.41
C ALA A 168 -12.02 0.67 -2.92
N ARG A 169 -13.05 0.30 -2.13
CA ARG A 169 -12.94 0.08 -0.69
C ARG A 169 -13.76 -1.11 -0.22
N TYR A 170 -13.29 -1.71 0.87
CA TYR A 170 -14.01 -2.64 1.71
C TYR A 170 -14.29 -2.01 3.08
N VAL A 171 -15.14 -2.67 3.86
CA VAL A 171 -15.30 -2.37 5.29
C VAL A 171 -13.96 -2.62 5.99
N GLU A 172 -13.44 -1.60 6.66
CA GLU A 172 -12.21 -1.68 7.44
C GLU A 172 -12.55 -1.94 8.90
N TYR A 173 -12.06 -3.06 9.44
CA TYR A 173 -12.20 -3.39 10.86
C TYR A 173 -11.01 -2.84 11.64
N ASP A 174 -11.04 -1.55 11.95
CA ASP A 174 -9.96 -0.86 12.66
C ASP A 174 -10.10 -0.96 14.19
N THR A 175 -10.11 -2.19 14.68
CA THR A 175 -10.03 -2.52 16.11
C THR A 175 -8.68 -3.15 16.45
N LYS A 176 -8.30 -3.13 17.72
CA LYS A 176 -7.05 -3.75 18.18
C LYS A 176 -7.02 -5.25 17.88
N GLU A 177 -8.15 -5.92 18.09
CA GLU A 177 -8.32 -7.36 17.84
C GLU A 177 -8.09 -7.70 16.37
N ASN A 178 -8.58 -6.86 15.45
CA ASN A 178 -8.39 -7.07 14.02
C ASN A 178 -6.95 -6.75 13.57
N VAL A 179 -6.26 -5.78 14.18
CA VAL A 179 -4.82 -5.58 13.94
C VAL A 179 -4.02 -6.82 14.37
N GLU A 180 -4.33 -7.40 15.53
CA GLU A 180 -3.72 -8.65 15.99
C GLU A 180 -4.03 -9.81 15.04
N LEU A 181 -5.30 -9.98 14.66
CA LEU A 181 -5.75 -11.04 13.76
C LEU A 181 -5.06 -10.96 12.38
N HIS A 182 -5.01 -9.77 11.78
CA HIS A 182 -4.36 -9.58 10.48
C HIS A 182 -2.87 -9.86 10.55
N SER A 183 -2.21 -9.40 11.62
CA SER A 183 -0.77 -9.61 11.79
C SER A 183 -0.42 -11.06 12.14
N ASP A 184 -1.30 -11.82 12.79
CA ASP A 184 -1.14 -13.26 12.99
C ASP A 184 -1.20 -14.02 11.66
N ALA A 185 -2.22 -13.75 10.83
CA ALA A 185 -2.36 -14.40 9.52
C ALA A 185 -1.20 -14.05 8.58
N ALA A 186 -0.76 -12.79 8.56
CA ALA A 186 0.39 -12.37 7.76
C ALA A 186 1.72 -12.93 8.28
N ALA A 187 1.88 -13.15 9.59
CA ALA A 187 3.08 -13.78 10.15
C ALA A 187 3.15 -15.26 9.72
N ILE A 188 2.04 -15.97 9.75
CA ILE A 188 1.92 -17.33 9.20
C ILE A 188 2.28 -17.33 7.70
N ALA A 189 1.81 -16.33 6.95
CA ALA A 189 2.12 -16.21 5.53
C ALA A 189 3.63 -16.03 5.28
N ALA A 190 4.26 -15.09 5.99
CA ALA A 190 5.70 -14.84 5.91
C ALA A 190 6.53 -16.08 6.29
N ASP A 191 6.15 -16.78 7.36
CA ASP A 191 6.86 -17.96 7.86
C ASP A 191 6.63 -19.21 6.98
N SER A 192 5.60 -19.23 6.14
CA SER A 192 5.23 -20.41 5.34
C SER A 192 6.20 -20.74 4.19
N GLY A 193 7.01 -19.78 3.75
CA GLY A 193 7.83 -19.88 2.54
C GLY A 193 7.05 -19.85 1.22
N ARG A 194 5.70 -19.82 1.25
CA ARG A 194 4.84 -19.76 0.05
C ARG A 194 4.82 -18.40 -0.63
N VAL A 195 5.26 -17.36 0.09
CA VAL A 195 5.31 -15.95 -0.37
C VAL A 195 6.77 -15.55 -0.68
N GLY A 196 7.66 -16.54 -0.84
CA GLY A 196 9.09 -16.30 -0.97
C GLY A 196 9.82 -16.26 0.38
N LYS A 197 11.14 -16.12 0.30
CA LYS A 197 12.05 -16.00 1.46
C LYS A 197 12.56 -14.58 1.66
N ASP A 198 12.42 -13.72 0.65
CA ASP A 198 12.69 -12.30 0.74
C ASP A 198 11.39 -11.56 0.44
N ILE A 199 10.80 -10.94 1.46
CA ILE A 199 9.48 -10.30 1.39
C ILE A 199 9.62 -8.83 1.69
N VAL A 200 9.08 -8.00 0.80
CA VAL A 200 8.84 -6.58 1.05
C VAL A 200 7.34 -6.36 1.18
N TYR A 201 6.90 -5.92 2.36
CA TYR A 201 5.54 -5.43 2.53
C TYR A 201 5.45 -4.00 2.02
N LEU A 202 4.72 -3.81 0.92
CA LEU A 202 4.37 -2.51 0.39
C LEU A 202 2.97 -2.15 0.85
N THR A 203 2.87 -1.17 1.73
CA THR A 203 1.63 -0.92 2.49
C THR A 203 1.09 0.48 2.30
N ASN A 204 -0.20 0.65 2.56
CA ASN A 204 -0.83 1.97 2.63
C ASN A 204 -1.76 2.09 3.83
N SER A 205 -1.86 3.31 4.36
CA SER A 205 -2.75 3.64 5.47
C SER A 205 -2.50 2.71 6.68
N ALA A 206 -3.55 2.14 7.28
CA ALA A 206 -3.41 1.26 8.44
C ALA A 206 -2.79 -0.12 8.13
N GLY A 207 -2.45 -0.39 6.86
CA GLY A 207 -1.66 -1.54 6.45
C GLY A 207 -0.23 -1.49 7.00
N GLY A 208 0.36 -0.29 7.12
CA GLY A 208 1.72 -0.11 7.63
C GLY A 208 1.87 -0.57 9.08
N LEU A 209 0.93 -0.18 9.95
CA LEU A 209 0.83 -0.69 11.32
C LEU A 209 0.75 -2.22 11.36
N ARG A 210 -0.10 -2.82 10.51
CA ARG A 210 -0.32 -4.27 10.50
C ARG A 210 0.93 -5.02 10.02
N ALA A 211 1.67 -4.50 9.04
CA ALA A 211 2.94 -5.07 8.61
C ALA A 211 4.03 -4.95 9.69
N MET A 212 4.13 -3.80 10.39
CA MET A 212 5.03 -3.66 11.53
C MET A 212 4.70 -4.67 12.64
N MET A 213 3.41 -4.80 13.01
CA MET A 213 2.96 -5.79 13.99
C MET A 213 3.28 -7.22 13.53
N THR A 214 3.15 -7.52 12.24
CA THR A 214 3.53 -8.81 11.65
C THR A 214 5.00 -9.14 11.90
N ALA A 215 5.90 -8.20 11.65
CA ALA A 215 7.34 -8.39 11.89
C ALA A 215 7.67 -8.64 13.38
N THR A 216 6.87 -8.10 14.32
CA THR A 216 7.05 -8.40 15.75
C THR A 216 6.63 -9.82 16.15
N LYS A 217 5.91 -10.54 15.28
CA LYS A 217 5.31 -11.85 15.53
C LYS A 217 5.99 -12.97 14.75
N ALA A 218 6.41 -12.71 13.52
CA ALA A 218 7.09 -13.66 12.65
C ALA A 218 8.28 -14.33 13.36
N ASN A 219 8.51 -15.59 13.02
CA ASN A 219 9.60 -16.40 13.56
C ASN A 219 10.73 -16.60 12.55
N SER A 220 10.44 -16.46 11.26
CA SER A 220 11.44 -16.43 10.19
C SER A 220 12.10 -15.05 10.07
N THR A 221 13.16 -14.99 9.27
CA THR A 221 13.80 -13.75 8.82
C THR A 221 13.39 -13.37 7.39
N ASN A 222 12.23 -13.87 6.94
CA ASN A 222 11.81 -13.72 5.55
C ASN A 222 11.34 -12.30 5.20
N ILE A 223 10.93 -11.50 6.20
CA ILE A 223 10.53 -10.10 6.01
C ILE A 223 11.81 -9.26 5.93
N LYS A 224 12.13 -8.78 4.73
CA LYS A 224 13.32 -7.97 4.45
C LYS A 224 13.03 -6.48 4.40
N GLY A 225 11.87 -6.11 3.87
CA GLY A 225 11.50 -4.70 3.75
C GLY A 225 10.08 -4.39 4.22
N ILE A 226 9.88 -3.20 4.76
CA ILE A 226 8.55 -2.61 4.95
C ILE A 226 8.58 -1.18 4.40
N VAL A 227 7.83 -0.94 3.34
CA VAL A 227 7.61 0.40 2.80
C VAL A 227 6.16 0.77 3.04
N THR A 228 5.93 1.91 3.70
CA THR A 228 4.58 2.35 4.05
C THR A 228 4.28 3.69 3.40
N TYR A 229 3.23 3.76 2.59
CA TYR A 229 2.71 5.02 2.10
C TYR A 229 1.63 5.53 3.05
N GLU A 230 1.85 6.71 3.62
CA GLU A 230 0.92 7.40 4.51
C GLU A 230 0.39 6.51 5.64
N SER A 231 1.30 5.83 6.35
CA SER A 231 0.92 4.92 7.42
C SER A 231 0.19 5.64 8.55
N ILE A 232 -0.93 5.06 8.97
CA ILE A 232 -1.64 5.46 10.19
C ILE A 232 -1.48 4.36 11.24
N GLY A 233 -0.94 4.76 12.40
CA GLY A 233 -0.58 3.87 13.49
C GLY A 233 0.83 3.28 13.40
N TYR A 234 1.45 3.10 14.58
CA TYR A 234 2.84 2.70 14.74
C TYR A 234 3.03 1.76 15.93
N VAL A 235 4.11 0.97 15.88
CA VAL A 235 4.53 0.05 16.94
C VAL A 235 5.70 0.65 17.70
N PHE A 236 5.67 0.56 19.02
CA PHE A 236 6.69 1.07 19.93
C PHE A 236 7.08 0.01 20.97
N PRO A 237 8.32 0.03 21.49
CA PRO A 237 8.71 -0.84 22.60
C PRO A 237 8.12 -0.33 23.91
N ASP A 238 7.84 -1.24 24.85
CA ASP A 238 7.40 -0.95 26.22
C ASP A 238 8.38 -0.07 27.02
N THR A 239 9.63 0.03 26.59
CA THR A 239 10.64 0.93 27.13
C THR A 239 10.51 2.39 26.69
N ALA A 240 9.68 2.71 25.69
CA ALA A 240 9.57 4.06 25.13
C ALA A 240 8.71 5.03 25.97
N ASN A 241 8.13 4.58 27.09
CA ASN A 241 7.21 5.36 27.93
C ASN A 241 6.03 5.97 27.13
N ILE A 242 5.48 5.19 26.20
CA ILE A 242 4.32 5.55 25.37
C ILE A 242 3.09 4.83 25.93
N THR A 243 1.99 5.54 26.12
CA THR A 243 0.71 4.93 26.46
C THR A 243 0.10 4.29 25.23
N ALA A 244 -0.20 2.99 25.30
CA ALA A 244 -0.88 2.29 24.23
C ALA A 244 -2.27 2.89 23.96
N GLY A 245 -2.62 3.05 22.68
CA GLY A 245 -3.95 3.44 22.26
C GLY A 245 -4.95 2.28 22.37
N ASN A 246 -6.24 2.64 22.47
CA ASN A 246 -7.34 1.68 22.55
C ASN A 246 -7.96 1.35 21.18
N GLY A 247 -7.66 2.12 20.12
CA GLY A 247 -8.21 1.93 18.77
C GLY A 247 -7.26 1.19 17.83
N GLY A 248 -7.78 0.78 16.65
CA GLY A 248 -7.00 0.07 15.62
C GLY A 248 -5.90 0.88 14.94
N PHE A 249 -5.76 2.17 15.24
CA PHE A 249 -4.66 3.03 14.75
C PHE A 249 -3.57 3.29 15.81
N GLY A 250 -3.60 2.59 16.94
CA GLY A 250 -2.54 2.66 17.95
C GLY A 250 -2.49 3.98 18.72
N PRO A 251 -1.34 4.31 19.34
CA PRO A 251 -0.06 3.59 19.34
C PRO A 251 -0.13 2.14 19.84
N PHE A 252 0.60 1.21 19.22
CA PHE A 252 0.76 -0.15 19.73
C PHE A 252 2.06 -0.27 20.51
N VAL A 253 1.99 -0.84 21.71
CA VAL A 253 3.17 -1.04 22.56
C VAL A 253 3.39 -2.54 22.71
N VAL A 254 4.61 -3.00 22.40
CA VAL A 254 5.00 -4.41 22.47
C VAL A 254 6.23 -4.59 23.37
N PRO A 255 6.45 -5.79 23.96
CA PRO A 255 7.67 -6.08 24.69
C PRO A 255 8.92 -5.79 23.85
N LEU A 256 9.97 -5.24 24.47
CA LEU A 256 11.21 -4.89 23.78
C LEU A 256 11.76 -6.02 22.87
N GLU A 257 11.72 -7.27 23.32
CA GLU A 257 12.21 -8.41 22.52
C GLU A 257 11.41 -8.62 21.23
N ARG A 258 10.10 -8.34 21.25
CA ARG A 258 9.27 -8.34 20.04
C ARG A 258 9.58 -7.13 19.15
N PHE A 259 9.82 -5.97 19.73
CA PHE A 259 10.21 -4.78 18.98
C PHE A 259 11.57 -4.96 18.27
N LYS A 260 12.54 -5.62 18.91
CA LYS A 260 13.83 -5.94 18.29
C LYS A 260 13.70 -6.84 17.06
N LYS A 261 12.62 -7.63 16.91
CA LYS A 261 12.35 -8.35 15.65
C LYS A 261 12.02 -7.39 14.52
N LEU A 262 11.17 -6.39 14.77
CA LEU A 262 10.89 -5.31 13.81
C LEU A 262 12.16 -4.54 13.44
N ALA A 263 13.02 -4.25 14.43
CA ALA A 263 14.28 -3.56 14.17
C ALA A 263 15.31 -4.39 13.38
N LYS A 264 15.11 -5.71 13.22
CA LYS A 264 15.98 -6.58 12.41
C LYS A 264 15.54 -6.70 10.95
N VAL A 265 14.41 -6.11 10.57
CA VAL A 265 14.03 -6.00 9.16
C VAL A 265 15.12 -5.19 8.45
N THR A 266 15.59 -5.68 7.29
CA THR A 266 16.73 -5.10 6.56
C THR A 266 16.56 -3.60 6.32
N ALA A 267 15.36 -3.17 5.92
CA ALA A 267 15.06 -1.76 5.68
C ALA A 267 13.58 -1.43 5.87
N ILE A 268 13.31 -0.24 6.43
CA ILE A 268 11.95 0.28 6.61
C ILE A 268 11.90 1.74 6.10
N GLN A 269 10.92 2.06 5.27
CA GLN A 269 10.71 3.43 4.80
C GLN A 269 9.27 3.88 5.05
N PHE A 270 9.12 4.94 5.81
CA PHE A 270 7.85 5.63 6.05
C PHE A 270 7.70 6.78 5.05
N VAL A 271 6.92 6.58 4.01
CA VAL A 271 6.69 7.54 2.93
C VAL A 271 5.43 8.36 3.21
N TRP A 272 5.51 9.68 3.09
CA TRP A 272 4.41 10.62 3.23
C TRP A 272 4.18 11.38 1.92
N GLY A 273 2.92 11.66 1.59
CA GLY A 273 2.57 12.53 0.47
C GLY A 273 2.97 13.99 0.72
N ASP A 274 2.46 14.87 -0.13
CA ASP A 274 2.59 16.32 0.06
C ASP A 274 1.46 16.87 0.94
N HIS A 275 1.47 18.16 1.26
CA HIS A 275 0.43 18.82 2.08
C HIS A 275 0.22 18.21 3.48
N ARG A 276 1.23 17.48 3.98
CA ARG A 276 1.30 16.98 5.36
C ARG A 276 2.27 17.83 6.18
N ALA A 277 1.72 18.59 7.13
CA ALA A 277 2.53 19.35 8.07
C ALA A 277 3.38 18.41 8.95
N ASP A 278 4.57 18.86 9.37
CA ASP A 278 5.45 18.05 10.21
C ASP A 278 4.87 17.74 11.60
N ASN A 279 3.97 18.60 12.10
CA ASN A 279 3.23 18.39 13.34
C ASN A 279 1.95 17.56 13.16
N TYR A 280 1.72 16.99 11.97
CA TYR A 280 0.67 15.99 11.80
C TYR A 280 1.04 14.77 12.66
N SER A 281 0.13 14.36 13.54
CA SER A 281 0.43 13.41 14.61
C SER A 281 1.06 12.09 14.13
N TYR A 282 0.66 11.58 12.97
CA TYR A 282 1.24 10.35 12.42
C TYR A 282 2.60 10.58 11.75
N VAL A 283 2.89 11.77 11.23
CA VAL A 283 4.25 12.13 10.76
C VAL A 283 5.19 12.14 11.97
N GLU A 284 4.80 12.77 13.08
CA GLU A 284 5.59 12.78 14.32
C GLU A 284 5.83 11.36 14.85
N GLN A 285 4.79 10.53 14.87
CA GLN A 285 4.90 9.13 15.29
C GLN A 285 5.80 8.31 14.37
N SER A 286 5.76 8.53 13.05
CA SER A 286 6.65 7.83 12.09
C SER A 286 8.12 8.16 12.34
N ARG A 287 8.43 9.44 12.62
CA ARG A 287 9.80 9.88 12.95
C ARG A 287 10.27 9.28 14.27
N LEU A 288 9.40 9.21 15.27
CA LEU A 288 9.70 8.56 16.54
C LEU A 288 9.92 7.04 16.37
N ALA A 289 9.08 6.38 15.58
CA ALA A 289 9.21 4.96 15.28
C ALA A 289 10.53 4.67 14.56
N ALA A 290 10.87 5.43 13.51
CA ALA A 290 12.14 5.31 12.81
C ALA A 290 13.35 5.48 13.75
N LYS A 291 13.31 6.52 14.59
CA LYS A 291 14.36 6.76 15.61
C LYS A 291 14.53 5.57 16.55
N LEU A 292 13.43 5.01 17.06
CA LEU A 292 13.47 3.89 17.98
C LEU A 292 13.93 2.59 17.29
N ILE A 293 13.50 2.34 16.06
CA ILE A 293 14.01 1.21 15.25
C ILE A 293 15.54 1.31 15.11
N ASN A 294 16.04 2.48 14.72
CA ASN A 294 17.48 2.71 14.54
C ASN A 294 18.27 2.61 15.85
N GLN A 295 17.68 3.05 16.97
CA GLN A 295 18.27 2.89 18.30
C GLN A 295 18.52 1.41 18.65
N TYR A 296 17.73 0.48 18.11
CA TYR A 296 17.92 -0.96 18.30
C TYR A 296 18.63 -1.65 17.13
N GLY A 297 19.36 -0.89 16.31
CA GLY A 297 20.24 -1.39 15.25
C GLY A 297 19.55 -1.64 13.91
N GLY A 298 18.32 -1.14 13.72
CA GLY A 298 17.62 -1.21 12.44
C GLY A 298 18.00 -0.11 11.45
N ASN A 299 17.41 -0.20 10.26
CA ASN A 299 17.52 0.78 9.19
C ASN A 299 16.11 1.29 8.83
N ALA A 300 15.71 2.40 9.44
CA ALA A 300 14.42 3.03 9.23
C ALA A 300 14.58 4.51 8.89
N GLN A 301 13.86 4.95 7.86
CA GLN A 301 13.85 6.34 7.41
C GLN A 301 12.43 6.85 7.14
N VAL A 302 12.29 8.18 7.19
CA VAL A 302 11.05 8.88 6.83
C VAL A 302 11.32 9.72 5.59
N LEU A 303 10.49 9.55 4.57
CA LEU A 303 10.56 10.27 3.29
C LEU A 303 9.26 11.04 3.07
N LYS A 304 9.32 12.36 2.96
CA LYS A 304 8.20 13.21 2.54
C LYS A 304 8.35 13.55 1.07
N LEU A 305 7.49 13.01 0.21
CA LEU A 305 7.60 13.11 -1.24
C LEU A 305 7.72 14.57 -1.73
N GLY A 306 6.90 15.47 -1.18
CA GLY A 306 6.92 16.88 -1.53
C GLY A 306 8.18 17.62 -1.09
N ASP A 307 8.71 17.32 0.09
CA ASP A 307 9.81 18.07 0.72
C ASP A 307 11.18 17.51 0.36
N ASP A 308 11.31 16.18 0.38
CA ASP A 308 12.58 15.47 0.24
C ASP A 308 12.88 15.04 -1.20
N ALA A 309 11.84 14.81 -2.02
CA ALA A 309 11.97 14.34 -3.41
C ALA A 309 11.40 15.33 -4.46
N GLY A 310 10.85 16.48 -4.03
CA GLY A 310 10.26 17.48 -4.92
C GLY A 310 9.00 17.03 -5.67
N LEU A 311 8.38 15.92 -5.27
CA LEU A 311 7.16 15.38 -5.87
C LEU A 311 5.92 16.04 -5.25
N LYS A 312 5.59 17.23 -5.77
CA LYS A 312 4.50 18.08 -5.26
C LYS A 312 3.10 17.52 -5.55
N GLY A 313 2.18 17.76 -4.63
CA GLY A 313 0.77 17.39 -4.76
C GLY A 313 0.45 15.90 -4.61
N SER A 314 1.42 15.09 -4.17
CA SER A 314 1.20 13.67 -3.86
C SER A 314 0.13 13.52 -2.76
N THR A 315 -0.81 12.60 -2.96
CA THR A 315 -1.97 12.37 -2.09
C THR A 315 -1.67 11.30 -1.03
N HIS A 316 -2.71 10.85 -0.31
CA HIS A 316 -2.62 9.67 0.56
C HIS A 316 -2.31 8.37 -0.18
N ILE A 317 -2.52 8.34 -1.50
CA ILE A 317 -2.40 7.15 -2.34
C ILE A 317 -1.43 7.44 -3.50
N PRO A 318 -0.17 7.81 -3.20
CA PRO A 318 0.76 8.35 -4.20
C PRO A 318 1.15 7.35 -5.30
N PHE A 319 0.97 6.06 -5.04
CA PHE A 319 1.17 4.99 -6.02
C PHE A 319 0.04 4.86 -7.06
N ALA A 320 -1.10 5.53 -6.83
CA ALA A 320 -2.23 5.62 -7.76
C ALA A 320 -2.43 7.03 -8.36
N ASP A 321 -1.61 8.00 -7.94
CA ASP A 321 -1.56 9.37 -8.46
C ASP A 321 -1.02 9.43 -9.89
N MET A 322 -1.32 10.52 -10.61
CA MET A 322 -0.98 10.69 -12.03
C MET A 322 0.53 10.60 -12.32
N ASP A 323 1.39 10.93 -11.35
CA ASP A 323 2.84 10.82 -11.47
C ASP A 323 3.45 9.64 -10.70
N ASN A 324 2.64 8.61 -10.39
CA ASN A 324 3.06 7.41 -9.67
C ASN A 324 4.34 6.74 -10.21
N ARG A 325 4.67 6.92 -11.49
CA ARG A 325 5.92 6.46 -12.09
C ARG A 325 7.17 7.03 -11.41
N LYS A 326 7.12 8.27 -10.93
CA LYS A 326 8.23 8.89 -10.20
C LYS A 326 8.34 8.31 -8.79
N VAL A 327 7.20 8.13 -8.11
CA VAL A 327 7.14 7.49 -6.78
C VAL A 327 7.63 6.05 -6.85
N ALA A 328 7.33 5.33 -7.94
CA ALA A 328 7.81 3.98 -8.17
C ALA A 328 9.32 3.91 -8.44
N GLY A 329 9.92 5.00 -8.94
CA GLY A 329 11.38 5.12 -9.07
C GLY A 329 12.06 5.21 -7.71
N LEU A 330 11.51 5.99 -6.77
CA LEU A 330 12.02 6.05 -5.39
C LEU A 330 11.94 4.70 -4.67
N LEU A 331 10.95 3.87 -5.03
CA LEU A 331 10.87 2.50 -4.53
C LEU A 331 11.90 1.58 -5.19
N ASP A 332 12.24 1.79 -6.48
CA ASP A 332 13.37 1.07 -7.09
C ASP A 332 14.67 1.40 -6.36
N ASP A 333 14.93 2.69 -6.11
CA ASP A 333 16.12 3.14 -5.37
C ASP A 333 16.18 2.49 -3.98
N PHE A 334 15.06 2.47 -3.25
CA PHE A 334 14.99 1.78 -1.96
C PHE A 334 15.29 0.28 -2.05
N LEU A 335 14.82 -0.40 -3.09
CA LEU A 335 15.04 -1.83 -3.27
C LEU A 335 16.51 -2.11 -3.63
N GLU A 336 17.10 -1.34 -4.53
CA GLU A 336 18.50 -1.44 -4.95
C GLU A 336 19.48 -1.13 -3.80
N GLU A 337 19.29 -0.02 -3.09
CA GLU A 337 20.14 0.39 -1.95
C GLU A 337 20.19 -0.64 -0.81
N ASN A 338 19.20 -1.53 -0.74
CA ASN A 338 19.08 -2.55 0.30
C ASN A 338 19.25 -3.98 -0.23
N GLU A 339 19.78 -4.14 -1.45
CA GLU A 339 20.07 -5.45 -2.09
C GLU A 339 18.81 -6.33 -2.21
N LEU A 340 17.65 -5.71 -2.46
CA LEU A 340 16.35 -6.37 -2.58
C LEU A 340 15.87 -6.50 -4.02
N ASP A 341 16.72 -6.23 -4.99
CA ASP A 341 16.42 -6.34 -6.42
C ASP A 341 17.03 -7.57 -7.09
N GLU A 342 17.87 -8.37 -6.43
CA GLU A 342 18.52 -9.52 -7.09
C GLU A 342 17.56 -10.53 -7.79
N TYR A 343 18.00 -11.06 -8.94
CA TYR A 343 17.31 -12.13 -9.67
C TYR A 343 17.49 -13.51 -9.02
N GLU A 344 16.49 -14.41 -9.11
CA GLU A 344 16.60 -15.78 -8.55
C GLU A 344 17.75 -16.59 -9.17
N ASP A 345 18.05 -16.40 -10.46
CA ASP A 345 19.13 -17.08 -11.18
C ASP A 345 20.51 -16.41 -10.98
N GLY A 346 20.59 -15.27 -10.29
CA GLY A 346 21.83 -14.59 -9.92
C GLY A 346 22.54 -13.87 -11.08
N ASP A 347 21.94 -13.82 -12.26
CA ASP A 347 22.46 -13.10 -13.42
C ASP A 347 21.75 -11.74 -13.56
N ASP A 348 22.48 -10.64 -13.44
CA ASP A 348 21.97 -9.31 -13.78
C ASP A 348 21.91 -9.14 -15.30
N TRP A 349 20.73 -8.88 -15.82
CA TRP A 349 20.51 -8.64 -17.24
C TRP A 349 20.27 -7.16 -17.50
N ASN A 350 21.23 -6.50 -18.15
CA ASN A 350 21.14 -5.12 -18.66
C ASN A 350 20.17 -4.99 -19.84
#